data_AF-F4QPA3-F1
#
_entry.id   AF-F4QPA3-F1
#
_cell.length_a   1.000
_cell.length_b   1.000
_cell.length_c   1.000
_cell.angle_alpha   90.00
_cell.angle_beta   90.00
_cell.angle_gamma   90.00
#
_symmetry.space_group_name_H-M   'P 1'
#
loop_
_entity.id
_entity.type
_entity.pdbx_description
1 polymer ?
#
loop_
_entity_poly.entity_id
_entity_poly.type
_entity_poly.pdbx_seq_one_letter_code
_entity_poly.pdbx_strand_id
1 'polypeptide(L)'
;MRKFILAAAAGLLLPVTASAASFTVEELAAGEGHEGDCYTWLAREPAEDPSRAIFEDVGGRAYIKVDGQVLSLRASGGNRGEEHSTATFEDKTTGLTVAQDLVIEQASGADNWGAYIVKGKLKITYQGETQTIRVRGKSVCEAPERSAVPSDRKRPQK
;
A
#
# COMPACT_ATOMS: atom_id res chain seq x y z
N MET A 1 57.86 29.02 27.67
CA MET A 1 57.21 28.79 26.36
C MET A 1 56.04 27.83 26.52
N ARG A 2 54.90 28.17 25.91
CA ARG A 2 53.69 27.36 25.61
C ARG A 2 52.89 26.76 26.77
N LYS A 3 51.83 27.49 27.16
CA LYS A 3 50.64 26.98 27.85
C LYS A 3 49.70 26.37 26.79
N PHE A 4 49.33 25.10 26.94
CA PHE A 4 48.26 24.47 26.15
C PHE A 4 46.91 24.75 26.81
N ILE A 5 46.03 25.46 26.11
CA ILE A 5 44.64 25.64 26.48
C ILE A 5 43.87 24.50 25.80
N LEU A 6 43.42 23.51 26.57
CA LEU A 6 42.42 22.54 26.11
C LEU A 6 41.07 23.27 26.03
N ALA A 7 40.60 23.53 24.81
CA ALA A 7 39.24 23.95 24.56
C ALA A 7 38.33 22.70 24.56
N ALA A 8 37.50 22.57 25.59
CA ALA A 8 36.45 21.56 25.66
C ALA A 8 35.32 21.94 24.68
N ALA A 9 35.25 21.24 23.55
CA ALA A 9 34.10 21.32 22.65
C ALA A 9 32.95 20.50 23.25
N ALA A 10 32.10 21.17 24.04
CA ALA A 10 30.81 20.62 24.46
C ALA A 10 29.88 20.56 23.24
N GLY A 11 29.81 19.39 22.60
CA GLY A 11 28.83 19.12 21.55
C GLY A 11 27.41 19.20 22.13
N LEU A 12 26.69 20.26 21.78
CA LEU A 12 25.25 20.37 22.00
C LEU A 12 24.55 19.25 21.21
N LEU A 13 24.25 18.16 21.89
CA LEU A 13 23.28 17.16 21.45
C LEU A 13 21.89 17.77 21.60
N LEU A 14 21.46 18.54 20.59
CA LEU A 14 20.07 18.95 20.50
C LEU A 14 19.22 17.69 20.32
N PRO A 15 18.16 17.49 21.13
CA PRO A 15 17.24 16.39 20.93
C PRO A 15 16.59 16.59 19.56
N VAL A 16 16.80 15.63 18.66
CA VAL A 16 16.04 15.53 17.41
C VAL A 16 14.61 15.23 17.81
N THR A 17 13.78 16.26 17.93
CA THR A 17 12.34 16.09 18.06
C THR A 17 11.86 15.53 16.73
N ALA A 18 11.47 14.26 16.72
CA ALA A 18 10.80 13.66 15.58
C ALA A 18 9.53 14.48 15.30
N SER A 19 9.57 15.29 14.24
CA SER A 19 8.37 15.99 13.78
C SER A 19 7.40 14.95 13.26
N ALA A 20 6.16 14.96 13.76
CA ALA A 20 5.08 14.25 13.10
C ALA A 20 4.97 14.77 11.66
N ALA A 21 4.63 13.89 10.71
CA ALA A 21 4.32 14.31 9.36
C ALA A 21 3.16 15.32 9.41
N SER A 22 3.32 16.43 8.71
CA SER A 22 2.39 17.55 8.62
C SER A 22 1.20 17.27 7.70
N PHE A 23 1.33 16.31 6.79
CA PHE A 23 0.25 15.89 5.90
C PHE A 23 -0.66 14.85 6.57
N THR A 24 -1.91 14.83 6.13
CA THR A 24 -2.91 13.84 6.56
C THR A 24 -3.18 12.84 5.44
N VAL A 25 -3.51 11.60 5.85
CA VAL A 25 -3.96 10.54 4.95
C VAL A 25 -5.38 10.18 5.37
N GLU A 26 -6.36 10.46 4.54
CA GLU A 26 -7.76 10.24 4.87
C GLU A 26 -8.29 8.90 4.34
N GLU A 27 -9.50 8.54 4.78
CA GLU A 27 -10.27 7.47 4.16
C GLU A 27 -10.77 7.95 2.79
N LEU A 28 -10.79 7.05 1.82
CA LEU A 28 -11.40 7.23 0.50
C LEU A 28 -12.91 7.09 0.66
N ALA A 29 -13.66 8.11 0.24
CA ALA A 29 -15.11 8.00 0.13
C ALA A 29 -15.49 7.04 -1.00
N ALA A 30 -16.73 6.54 -0.95
CA ALA A 30 -17.28 5.72 -2.03
C ALA A 30 -17.17 6.45 -3.38
N GLY A 31 -16.54 5.80 -4.37
CA GLY A 31 -16.29 6.36 -5.70
C GLY A 31 -15.04 7.23 -5.83
N GLU A 32 -14.28 7.48 -4.75
CA GLU A 32 -12.98 8.16 -4.83
C GLU A 32 -11.83 7.22 -5.23
N GLY A 33 -12.04 5.91 -5.13
CA GLY A 33 -11.04 4.88 -5.40
C GLY A 33 -11.29 4.08 -6.69
N HIS A 34 -11.19 2.77 -6.56
CA HIS A 34 -11.22 1.77 -7.62
C HIS A 34 -12.57 1.67 -8.34
N GLU A 35 -12.50 1.41 -9.64
CA GLU A 35 -13.59 0.97 -10.51
C GLU A 35 -13.14 -0.31 -11.24
N GLY A 36 -13.64 -1.50 -10.85
CA GLY A 36 -13.39 -2.77 -11.53
C GLY A 36 -13.47 -4.04 -10.66
N ASP A 37 -13.07 -5.18 -11.23
CA ASP A 37 -13.36 -6.50 -10.63
C ASP A 37 -12.16 -7.12 -9.86
N CYS A 38 -10.96 -6.51 -9.98
CA CYS A 38 -9.73 -6.94 -9.31
C CYS A 38 -9.07 -5.77 -8.58
N TYR A 39 -8.99 -5.83 -7.25
CA TYR A 39 -8.41 -4.76 -6.43
C TYR A 39 -7.96 -5.23 -5.05
N THR A 40 -7.12 -4.43 -4.42
CA THR A 40 -6.71 -4.57 -3.02
C THR A 40 -7.04 -3.28 -2.29
N TRP A 41 -7.91 -3.35 -1.29
CA TRP A 41 -8.15 -2.22 -0.39
C TRP A 41 -7.36 -2.41 0.89
N LEU A 42 -6.88 -1.31 1.47
CA LEU A 42 -6.11 -1.28 2.70
C LEU A 42 -6.64 -0.17 3.60
N ALA A 43 -6.84 -0.49 4.87
CA ALA A 43 -7.31 0.43 5.91
C ALA A 43 -6.37 0.35 7.12
N ARG A 44 -6.41 1.37 7.98
CA ARG A 44 -5.62 1.40 9.23
C ARG A 44 -6.00 0.23 10.13
N GLU A 45 -5.02 -0.46 10.71
CA GLU A 45 -5.33 -1.49 11.71
C GLU A 45 -6.01 -0.90 12.97
N PRO A 46 -6.95 -1.65 13.61
CA PRO A 46 -7.61 -2.85 13.09
C PRO A 46 -8.75 -2.47 12.12
N ALA A 47 -8.79 -3.10 10.96
CA ALA A 47 -9.86 -2.89 9.98
C ALA A 47 -10.33 -4.21 9.37
N GLU A 48 -11.65 -4.30 9.20
CA GLU A 48 -12.37 -5.40 8.56
C GLU A 48 -13.40 -4.89 7.53
N ASP A 49 -13.53 -3.57 7.41
CA ASP A 49 -14.53 -2.89 6.59
C ASP A 49 -13.85 -2.13 5.45
N PRO A 50 -14.18 -2.44 4.17
CA PRO A 50 -13.64 -1.72 3.01
C PRO A 50 -14.05 -0.24 2.95
N SER A 51 -15.14 0.18 3.61
CA SER A 51 -15.57 1.60 3.61
C SER A 51 -14.56 2.53 4.29
N ARG A 52 -13.59 1.96 5.01
CA ARG A 52 -12.52 2.66 5.73
C ARG A 52 -11.18 2.61 5.00
N ALA A 53 -11.20 2.24 3.72
CA ALA A 53 -9.99 2.16 2.91
C ALA A 53 -9.29 3.52 2.88
N ILE A 54 -7.98 3.53 3.12
CA ILE A 54 -7.12 4.71 2.96
C ILE A 54 -6.28 4.61 1.69
N PHE A 55 -6.25 3.42 1.09
CA PHE A 55 -5.47 3.10 -0.07
C PHE A 55 -6.12 1.95 -0.84
N GLU A 56 -6.22 2.10 -2.16
CA GLU A 56 -6.72 1.06 -3.05
C GLU A 56 -5.75 0.84 -4.21
N ASP A 57 -5.35 -0.40 -4.45
CA ASP A 57 -4.47 -0.85 -5.53
C ASP A 57 -5.24 -1.73 -6.52
N VAL A 58 -5.07 -1.47 -7.82
CA VAL A 58 -5.81 -2.12 -8.91
C VAL A 58 -4.86 -2.83 -9.90
N GLY A 59 -3.66 -3.18 -9.45
CA GLY A 59 -2.66 -3.96 -10.21
C GLY A 59 -1.72 -3.14 -11.10
N GLY A 60 -1.83 -1.81 -11.07
CA GLY A 60 -0.99 -0.91 -11.89
C GLY A 60 -1.28 0.57 -11.66
N ARG A 61 -2.45 0.87 -11.09
CA ARG A 61 -2.77 2.17 -10.49
C ARG A 61 -3.11 1.97 -9.03
N ALA A 62 -2.99 3.04 -8.26
CA ALA A 62 -3.53 3.10 -6.92
C ALA A 62 -4.15 4.47 -6.63
N TYR A 63 -4.95 4.52 -5.58
CA TYR A 63 -5.64 5.72 -5.13
C TYR A 63 -5.39 5.93 -3.64
N ILE A 64 -5.16 7.19 -3.27
CA ILE A 64 -4.97 7.62 -1.88
C ILE A 64 -5.48 9.05 -1.73
N LYS A 65 -6.03 9.38 -0.57
CA LYS A 65 -6.40 10.74 -0.21
C LYS A 65 -5.35 11.34 0.72
N VAL A 66 -4.76 12.46 0.30
CA VAL A 66 -3.76 13.20 1.08
C VAL A 66 -4.16 14.67 1.14
N ASP A 67 -4.19 15.23 2.34
CA ASP A 67 -4.64 16.60 2.61
C ASP A 67 -6.00 16.92 1.95
N GLY A 68 -6.91 15.94 1.94
CA GLY A 68 -8.24 16.04 1.35
C GLY A 68 -8.28 15.91 -0.18
N GLN A 69 -7.15 15.78 -0.86
CA GLN A 69 -7.07 15.56 -2.31
C GLN A 69 -6.90 14.08 -2.63
N VAL A 70 -7.77 13.56 -3.51
CA VAL A 70 -7.62 12.21 -4.08
C VAL A 70 -6.54 12.25 -5.16
N LEU A 71 -5.54 11.39 -5.01
CA LEU A 71 -4.39 11.28 -5.91
C LEU A 71 -4.34 9.89 -6.53
N SER A 72 -4.20 9.86 -7.85
CA SER A 72 -3.98 8.62 -8.60
C SER A 72 -2.49 8.39 -8.80
N LEU A 73 -2.02 7.23 -8.37
CA LEU A 73 -0.62 6.82 -8.43
C LEU A 73 -0.42 5.76 -9.50
N ARG A 74 0.78 5.68 -10.05
CA ARG A 74 1.19 4.61 -10.98
C ARG A 74 2.20 3.70 -10.33
N ALA A 75 2.08 2.39 -10.57
CA ALA A 75 3.08 1.43 -10.12
C ALA A 75 4.43 1.72 -10.80
N SER A 76 5.50 1.76 -10.01
CA SER A 76 6.87 1.99 -10.49
C SER A 76 7.83 0.85 -10.16
N GLY A 77 7.41 -0.12 -9.34
CA GLY A 77 8.18 -1.32 -9.05
C GLY A 77 7.52 -2.17 -7.96
N GLY A 78 8.13 -3.33 -7.67
CA GLY A 78 7.61 -4.27 -6.67
C GLY A 78 7.76 -5.73 -7.11
N ASN A 79 7.41 -6.62 -6.19
CA ASN A 79 7.32 -8.05 -6.43
C ASN A 79 6.03 -8.58 -5.82
N ARG A 80 5.20 -9.24 -6.62
CA ARG A 80 4.00 -9.94 -6.14
C ARG A 80 4.31 -11.42 -5.96
N GLY A 81 4.40 -11.87 -4.71
CA GLY A 81 4.51 -13.27 -4.35
C GLY A 81 3.17 -13.83 -3.84
N GLU A 82 3.17 -15.12 -3.50
CA GLU A 82 1.98 -15.81 -2.98
C GLU A 82 1.73 -15.53 -1.49
N GLU A 83 2.79 -15.39 -0.70
CA GLU A 83 2.73 -15.15 0.76
C GLU A 83 3.12 -13.72 1.14
N HIS A 84 3.80 -13.00 0.23
CA HIS A 84 4.33 -11.68 0.48
C HIS A 84 4.32 -10.86 -0.80
N SER A 85 3.94 -9.59 -0.70
CA SER A 85 3.88 -8.67 -1.83
C SER A 85 4.46 -7.32 -1.44
N THR A 86 5.36 -6.82 -2.27
CA THR A 86 5.84 -5.44 -2.21
C THR A 86 5.45 -4.71 -3.47
N ALA A 87 5.10 -3.43 -3.34
CA ALA A 87 4.79 -2.58 -4.48
C ALA A 87 5.16 -1.13 -4.17
N THR A 88 5.57 -0.37 -5.18
CA THR A 88 5.81 1.06 -5.08
C THR A 88 4.93 1.77 -6.09
N PHE A 89 4.22 2.79 -5.62
CA PHE A 89 3.36 3.63 -6.42
C PHE A 89 3.81 5.08 -6.30
N GLU A 90 3.79 5.81 -7.40
CA GLU A 90 4.25 7.19 -7.45
C GLU A 90 3.28 8.10 -8.22
N ASP A 91 3.19 9.34 -7.74
CA ASP A 91 2.76 10.48 -8.54
C ASP A 91 3.92 11.49 -8.60
N LYS A 92 4.56 11.56 -9.77
CA LYS A 92 5.73 12.42 -10.01
C LYS A 92 5.39 13.90 -9.98
N THR A 93 4.13 14.28 -10.18
CA THR A 93 3.72 15.69 -10.23
C THR A 93 3.71 16.31 -8.84
N THR A 94 3.28 15.54 -7.84
CA THR A 94 3.22 15.95 -6.44
C THR A 94 4.43 15.46 -5.62
N GLY A 95 5.23 14.56 -6.18
CA GLY A 95 6.32 13.89 -5.47
C GLY A 95 5.85 12.87 -4.44
N LEU A 96 4.57 12.47 -4.50
CA LEU A 96 3.99 11.45 -3.64
C LEU A 96 4.52 10.07 -4.03
N THR A 97 5.00 9.32 -3.02
CA THR A 97 5.38 7.92 -3.17
C THR A 97 4.73 7.09 -2.07
N VAL A 98 4.16 5.94 -2.43
CA VAL A 98 3.63 4.95 -1.48
C VAL A 98 4.32 3.61 -1.73
N ALA A 99 5.06 3.14 -0.73
CA ALA A 99 5.63 1.80 -0.72
C ALA A 99 4.78 0.87 0.16
N GLN A 100 4.29 -0.20 -0.45
CA GLN A 100 3.57 -1.29 0.18
C GLN A 100 4.52 -2.43 0.54
N ASP A 101 4.31 -2.98 1.74
CA ASP A 101 4.99 -4.17 2.23
C ASP A 101 3.96 -5.03 2.97
N LEU A 102 3.47 -6.08 2.32
CA LEU A 102 2.30 -6.84 2.73
C LEU A 102 2.59 -8.33 2.82
N VAL A 103 2.11 -8.95 3.90
CA VAL A 103 1.92 -10.39 4.03
C VAL A 103 0.53 -10.74 3.51
N ILE A 104 0.46 -11.78 2.70
CA ILE A 104 -0.78 -12.33 2.16
C ILE A 104 -1.13 -13.56 3.01
N GLU A 105 -2.27 -13.48 3.67
CA GLU A 105 -2.87 -14.59 4.38
C GLU A 105 -3.93 -15.20 3.47
N GLN A 106 -3.79 -16.50 3.15
CA GLN A 106 -4.88 -17.22 2.50
C GLN A 106 -6.11 -17.13 3.41
N ALA A 107 -7.20 -16.60 2.88
CA ALA A 107 -8.47 -16.60 3.58
C ALA A 107 -8.91 -18.07 3.68
N SER A 108 -8.87 -18.65 4.89
CA SER A 108 -9.34 -20.01 5.12
C SER A 108 -10.83 -20.11 4.78
N GLY A 109 -11.21 -21.15 4.06
CA GLY A 109 -12.60 -21.40 3.65
C GLY A 109 -12.75 -21.55 2.14
N ALA A 110 -13.51 -22.56 1.72
CA ALA A 110 -13.78 -22.93 0.32
C ALA A 110 -14.59 -21.87 -0.47
N ASP A 111 -14.94 -20.75 0.17
CA ASP A 111 -15.89 -19.75 -0.33
C ASP A 111 -15.23 -18.39 -0.62
N ASN A 112 -13.90 -18.29 -0.58
CA ASN A 112 -13.18 -17.04 -0.87
C ASN A 112 -12.59 -17.07 -2.28
N TRP A 113 -13.48 -16.93 -3.27
CA TRP A 113 -13.26 -16.85 -4.71
C TRP A 113 -12.20 -15.81 -5.10
N GLY A 114 -10.91 -16.17 -5.03
CA GLY A 114 -9.81 -15.24 -5.39
C GLY A 114 -9.62 -14.08 -4.41
N ALA A 115 -10.03 -14.27 -3.16
CA ALA A 115 -10.01 -13.25 -2.11
C ALA A 115 -9.02 -13.60 -0.99
N TYR A 116 -8.03 -12.74 -0.75
CA TYR A 116 -6.97 -12.93 0.25
C TYR A 116 -7.00 -11.82 1.30
N ILE A 117 -6.77 -12.17 2.56
CA ILE A 117 -6.53 -11.18 3.60
C ILE A 117 -5.09 -10.69 3.42
N VAL A 118 -4.89 -9.38 3.53
CA VAL A 118 -3.54 -8.79 3.48
C VAL A 118 -3.31 -7.93 4.72
N LYS A 119 -2.09 -7.95 5.22
CA LYS A 119 -1.68 -7.12 6.36
C LYS A 119 -0.24 -6.66 6.19
N GLY A 120 0.11 -5.50 6.73
CA GLY A 120 1.47 -5.01 6.62
C GLY A 120 1.56 -3.52 6.85
N LYS A 121 2.34 -2.83 6.01
CA LYS A 121 2.61 -1.40 6.16
C LYS A 121 2.54 -0.66 4.84
N LEU A 122 2.07 0.58 4.92
CA LEU A 122 2.27 1.61 3.91
C LEU A 122 3.31 2.60 4.41
N LYS A 123 4.38 2.80 3.66
CA LYS A 123 5.31 3.92 3.84
C LYS A 123 4.97 4.98 2.80
N ILE A 124 4.43 6.10 3.26
CA ILE A 124 3.92 7.19 2.44
C ILE A 124 4.89 8.35 2.58
N THR A 125 5.45 8.82 1.46
CA THR A 125 6.35 9.97 1.41
C THR A 125 5.71 11.06 0.58
N TYR A 126 5.50 12.23 1.17
CA TYR A 126 4.85 13.38 0.55
C TYR A 126 5.52 14.67 0.99
N GLN A 127 5.84 15.56 0.05
CA GLN A 127 6.50 16.85 0.31
C GLN A 127 7.77 16.74 1.19
N GLY A 128 8.53 15.65 1.05
CA GLY A 128 9.77 15.40 1.80
C GLY A 128 9.58 14.78 3.19
N GLU A 129 8.35 14.64 3.66
CA GLU A 129 8.03 13.98 4.91
C GLU A 129 7.58 12.54 4.70
N THR A 130 7.66 11.71 5.74
CA THR A 130 7.28 10.30 5.64
C THR A 130 6.45 9.86 6.84
N GLN A 131 5.34 9.20 6.52
CA GLN A 131 4.46 8.51 7.45
C GLN A 131 4.51 7.01 7.18
N THR A 132 4.51 6.18 8.23
CA THR A 132 4.31 4.73 8.09
C THR A 132 3.03 4.33 8.81
N ILE A 133 2.11 3.67 8.09
CA ILE A 133 0.81 3.24 8.60
C ILE A 133 0.77 1.72 8.59
N ARG A 134 0.42 1.10 9.72
CA ARG A 134 0.06 -0.33 9.74
C ARG A 134 -1.32 -0.52 9.13
N VAL A 135 -1.43 -1.46 8.21
CA VAL A 135 -2.64 -1.67 7.43
C VAL A 135 -3.07 -3.13 7.42
N ARG A 136 -4.38 -3.31 7.29
CA ARG A 136 -5.03 -4.58 6.98
C ARG A 136 -6.08 -4.33 5.90
N GLY A 137 -6.36 -5.34 5.10
CA GLY A 137 -7.46 -5.30 4.16
C GLY A 137 -7.61 -6.59 3.40
N LYS A 138 -8.11 -6.50 2.16
CA LYS A 138 -8.41 -7.66 1.33
C LYS A 138 -7.99 -7.39 -0.11
N SER A 139 -7.35 -8.37 -0.72
CA SER A 139 -7.12 -8.44 -2.17
C SER A 139 -8.21 -9.33 -2.76
N VAL A 140 -8.99 -8.84 -3.71
CA VAL A 140 -10.08 -9.54 -4.36
C VAL A 140 -9.84 -9.52 -5.85
N CYS A 141 -9.86 -10.70 -6.48
CA CYS A 141 -9.93 -10.83 -7.93
C CYS A 141 -11.11 -11.75 -8.25
N GLU A 142 -12.21 -11.19 -8.73
CA GLU A 142 -13.25 -12.06 -9.30
C GLU A 142 -12.67 -12.71 -10.54
N ALA A 143 -12.58 -14.05 -10.55
CA ALA A 143 -12.28 -14.74 -11.79
C ALA A 143 -13.39 -14.37 -12.79
N PRO A 144 -13.08 -14.07 -14.06
CA PRO A 144 -14.14 -14.00 -15.06
C PRO A 144 -14.90 -15.31 -14.94
N GLU A 145 -16.24 -15.23 -14.83
CA GLU A 145 -17.11 -16.40 -14.78
C GLU A 145 -16.48 -17.44 -15.70
N ARG A 146 -16.09 -18.60 -15.15
CA ARG A 146 -15.68 -19.71 -15.99
C ARG A 146 -16.82 -19.89 -16.96
N SER A 147 -16.63 -19.39 -18.19
CA SER A 147 -17.56 -19.56 -19.28
C SER A 147 -18.01 -21.00 -19.19
N ALA A 148 -19.29 -21.20 -18.95
CA ALA A 148 -19.94 -22.50 -18.86
C ALA A 148 -19.92 -23.18 -20.24
N VAL A 149 -18.74 -23.26 -20.85
CA VAL A 149 -18.44 -23.94 -22.08
C VAL A 149 -17.94 -25.31 -21.63
N PRO A 150 -18.75 -26.37 -21.78
CA PRO A 150 -18.30 -27.73 -21.51
C PRO A 150 -17.01 -28.00 -22.28
N SER A 151 -16.03 -28.58 -21.59
CA SER A 151 -14.76 -29.00 -22.16
C SER A 151 -14.94 -30.20 -23.09
N ASP A 152 -15.58 -30.02 -24.23
CA ASP A 152 -15.77 -31.06 -25.26
C ASP A 152 -14.64 -31.08 -26.31
N ARG A 153 -13.57 -30.31 -26.12
CA ARG A 153 -12.39 -30.42 -27.00
C ARG A 153 -11.56 -31.65 -26.63
N LYS A 154 -11.90 -32.79 -27.24
CA LYS A 154 -11.02 -33.95 -27.36
C LYS A 154 -9.65 -33.49 -27.88
N ARG A 155 -8.61 -33.71 -27.07
CA ARG A 155 -7.21 -33.50 -27.45
C ARG A 155 -6.87 -34.45 -28.62
N PRO A 156 -6.34 -33.97 -29.75
CA PRO A 156 -5.87 -34.88 -30.79
C PRO A 156 -4.67 -35.66 -30.25
N GLN A 157 -4.77 -36.98 -30.28
CA GLN A 157 -3.64 -37.88 -30.00
C GLN A 157 -2.60 -37.71 -31.10
N LYS A 158 -1.33 -37.57 -30.70
CA LYS A 158 -0.16 -37.70 -31.58
C LYS A 158 0.30 -39.14 -31.57
#